data_AF-A0A7J9XX65-F1
#
_entry.id   AF-A0A7J9XX65-F1
#
_cell.length_a   1.000
_cell.length_b   1.000
_cell.length_c   1.000
_cell.angle_alpha   90.00
_cell.angle_beta   90.00
_cell.angle_gamma   90.00
#
_symmetry.space_group_name_H-M   'P 1'
#
loop_
_entity.id
_entity.type
_entity.pdbx_description
1 polymer ?
#
loop_
_entity_poly.entity_id
_entity_poly.type
_entity_poly.pdbx_seq_one_letter_code
_entity_poly.pdbx_strand_id
1 'polypeptide(L)' 'SHGPENDFTNRSLTFMTYNLMHIAAMLKRAGGMPAYGNQQARWDAGDHFGFVAPDQG' A
#
# COMPACT_ATOMS: atom_id res chain seq x y z
N SER A 1 0.12 30.44 -15.02
CA SER A 1 0.63 30.47 -13.64
C SER A 1 0.66 29.05 -13.10
N HIS A 2 1.83 28.40 -13.12
CA HIS A 2 2.06 27.18 -12.35
C HIS A 2 2.00 27.60 -10.87
N GLY A 3 0.83 27.45 -10.26
CA GLY A 3 0.55 28.02 -8.94
C GLY A 3 1.31 27.33 -7.80
N PRO A 4 1.33 27.93 -6.61
CA PRO A 4 1.94 27.36 -5.39
C PRO A 4 1.40 25.96 -5.03
N GLU A 5 0.20 25.59 -5.51
CA GLU A 5 -0.34 24.23 -5.40
C GLU A 5 0.47 23.20 -6.19
N ASN A 6 1.03 23.56 -7.34
CA ASN A 6 1.86 22.67 -8.16
C ASN A 6 3.20 22.39 -7.45
N ASP A 7 3.82 23.40 -6.83
CA ASP A 7 5.06 23.22 -6.07
C ASP A 7 4.83 22.45 -4.76
N PHE A 8 3.73 22.71 -4.06
CA PHE A 8 3.34 21.94 -2.87
C PHE A 8 3.06 20.47 -3.22
N THR A 9 2.34 20.22 -4.32
CA THR A 9 2.01 18.88 -4.81
C THR A 9 3.26 18.14 -5.28
N ASN A 10 4.12 18.78 -6.08
CA ASN A 10 5.34 18.16 -6.60
C ASN A 10 6.35 17.85 -5.50
N ARG A 11 6.50 18.75 -4.52
CA ARG A 11 7.38 18.52 -3.36
C ARG A 11 6.87 17.38 -2.49
N SER A 12 5.58 17.38 -2.18
CA SER A 12 4.96 16.32 -1.37
C SER A 12 5.03 14.97 -2.07
N LEU A 13 4.75 14.93 -3.39
CA LEU A 13 4.86 13.72 -4.20
C LEU A 13 6.30 13.18 -4.23
N THR A 14 7.29 14.06 -4.43
CA THR A 14 8.70 13.68 -4.40
C THR A 14 9.07 13.03 -3.07
N PHE A 15 8.69 13.63 -1.94
CA PHE A 15 8.96 13.06 -0.63
C PHE A 15 8.22 11.73 -0.41
N MET A 16 6.98 11.61 -0.86
CA MET A 16 6.26 10.33 -0.81
C MET A 16 6.98 9.24 -1.62
N THR A 17 7.46 9.54 -2.82
CA THR A 17 8.25 8.58 -3.62
C THR A 17 9.50 8.13 -2.90
N TYR A 18 10.29 9.06 -2.34
CA TYR A 18 11.47 8.70 -1.56
C TYR A 18 11.12 7.87 -0.33
N ASN A 19 10.08 8.24 0.42
CA ASN A 19 9.64 7.50 1.60
C ASN A 19 9.22 6.06 1.24
N LEU A 20 8.46 5.89 0.16
CA LEU A 20 8.06 4.56 -0.32
C LEU A 20 9.27 3.70 -0.71
N MET A 21 10.28 4.29 -1.36
CA MET A 21 11.51 3.58 -1.71
C MET A 21 12.33 3.15 -0.48
N HIS A 22 12.42 4.02 0.53
CA HIS A 22 13.08 3.66 1.80
C HIS A 22 12.33 2.53 2.52
N ILE A 23 10.99 2.58 2.58
CA ILE A 23 10.16 1.52 3.17
C ILE A 23 10.35 0.21 2.40
N ALA A 24 10.33 0.23 1.07
CA ALA A 24 10.58 -0.96 0.25
C ALA A 24 11.97 -1.56 0.53
N ALA A 25 13.00 -0.72 0.69
CA ALA A 25 14.33 -1.17 1.05
C ALA A 25 14.40 -1.77 2.46
N MET A 26 13.71 -1.18 3.44
CA MET A 26 13.60 -1.71 4.81
C MET A 26 12.91 -3.07 4.81
N LEU A 27 11.77 -3.20 4.10
CA LEU A 27 11.04 -4.47 3.97
C LEU A 27 11.90 -5.53 3.31
N LYS A 28 12.61 -5.21 2.22
CA LYS A 28 13.52 -6.15 1.56
C LYS A 28 14.62 -6.64 2.52
N ARG A 29 15.19 -5.75 3.35
CA ARG A 29 16.20 -6.12 4.36
C ARG A 29 15.62 -6.98 5.48
N ALA A 30 14.35 -6.80 5.83
CA ALA A 30 13.66 -7.55 6.87
C ALA A 30 13.14 -8.93 6.41
N GLY A 31 13.40 -9.35 5.16
CA GLY A 31 12.93 -10.63 4.62
C GLY A 31 11.62 -10.54 3.82
N GLY A 32 11.19 -9.34 3.43
CA GLY A 32 10.00 -9.11 2.62
C GLY A 32 8.70 -8.98 3.43
N MET A 33 7.58 -8.88 2.72
CA MET A 33 6.25 -8.93 3.34
C MET A 33 5.86 -10.40 3.58
N PRO A 34 5.19 -10.72 4.69
CA PRO A 34 4.61 -12.04 4.88
C PRO A 34 3.74 -12.44 3.68
N ALA A 35 3.76 -13.71 3.31
CA ALA A 35 2.96 -14.22 2.20
C ALA A 35 1.44 -14.23 2.50
N TYR A 36 1.02 -13.80 3.69
CA TYR A 36 -0.38 -13.67 4.09
C TYR A 36 -0.91 -12.27 3.75
N GLY A 37 -2.15 -12.17 3.25
CA GLY A 37 -2.78 -10.89 2.89
C GLY A 37 -2.68 -10.50 1.41
N ASN A 38 -1.60 -10.87 0.72
CA ASN A 38 -1.38 -10.57 -0.71
C ASN A 38 -1.52 -11.81 -1.60
N GLN A 39 -2.52 -12.65 -1.32
CA GLN A 39 -2.71 -13.93 -2.02
C GLN A 39 -3.92 -13.84 -2.93
N GLN A 40 -3.69 -13.58 -4.22
CA GLN A 40 -4.76 -13.51 -5.22
C GLN A 40 -5.63 -14.77 -5.24
N ALA A 41 -5.01 -15.95 -5.21
CA ALA A 41 -5.76 -17.22 -5.19
C ALA A 41 -6.65 -17.38 -3.94
N ARG A 42 -6.29 -16.78 -2.80
CA ARG A 42 -7.13 -16.81 -1.59
C ARG A 42 -8.26 -15.79 -1.66
N TRP A 43 -7.96 -14.62 -2.22
CA TRP A 43 -8.96 -13.60 -2.53
C TRP A 43 -10.04 -14.14 -3.48
N ASP A 44 -9.63 -14.80 -4.57
CA ASP A 44 -10.54 -15.42 -5.53
C ASP A 44 -11.35 -16.57 -4.91
N ALA A 45 -10.80 -17.21 -3.87
CA ALA A 45 -11.48 -18.25 -3.08
C ALA A 45 -12.40 -17.68 -1.97
N GLY A 46 -12.56 -16.37 -1.88
CA GLY A 46 -13.45 -15.70 -0.92
C GLY A 46 -12.85 -15.47 0.48
N ASP A 47 -11.55 -15.74 0.67
CA ASP A 47 -10.85 -15.37 1.91
C ASP A 47 -10.53 -13.88 1.88
N HIS A 48 -11.32 -13.11 2.63
CA HIS A 48 -11.18 -11.66 2.77
C HIS A 48 -10.62 -11.27 4.13
N PHE A 49 -9.71 -12.06 4.69
CA PHE A 49 -8.87 -11.71 5.84
C PHE A 49 -9.64 -11.09 7.03
N GLY A 50 -10.82 -11.64 7.34
CA GLY A 50 -11.68 -11.19 8.45
C GLY A 50 -12.83 -10.25 8.07
N PHE A 51 -13.08 -9.99 6.78
CA PHE A 51 -14.30 -9.32 6.35
C PHE A 51 -15.51 -10.27 6.50
N VAL A 52 -16.37 -9.98 7.47
CA VAL A 52 -17.70 -10.58 7.57
C VAL A 52 -18.68 -9.64 6.88
N ALA A 53 -19.30 -10.11 5.80
CA ALA A 53 -20.34 -9.33 5.13
C ALA A 53 -21.53 -9.12 6.10
N PRO A 54 -22.11 -7.91 6.18
CA PRO A 54 -23.10 -7.55 7.19
C PRO A 54 -24.49 -8.22 7.06
N ASP A 55 -24.67 -9.21 6.17
CA ASP A 55 -25.95 -9.84 5.83
C ASP A 55 -25.90 -11.39 5.91
N GLN A 56 -25.21 -11.91 6.91
CA GLN A 56 -25.22 -13.35 7.21
C GLN A 56 -25.35 -13.52 8.74
N GLY A 57 -26.51 -13.16 9.28
CA GLY A 57 -26.90 -13.33 10.68
C GLY A 57 -28.38 -13.66 10.79
#